data_AF-A0AAV4CG81-F1
#
_entry.id   AF-A0AAV4CG81-F1
#
_cell.length_a   1.000
_cell.length_b   1.000
_cell.length_c   1.000
_cell.angle_alpha   90.00
_cell.angle_beta   90.00
_cell.angle_gamma   90.00
#
_symmetry.space_group_name_H-M   'P 1'
#
loop_
_entity.id
_entity.type
_entity.pdbx_description
1 polymer ?
#
loop_
_entity_poly.entity_id
_entity_poly.type
_entity_poly.pdbx_seq_one_letter_code
_entity_poly.pdbx_strand_id
1 'polypeptide(L)'
;MKLGVKDFKKAYKHVNIDQIENMQDELEDLMEQNNEIQEVMGRSYGMPEVDDDELEAELDALGDELCLDEDASYLDDAVAAPSIPTSEPGMESSKGDVPVDEFGLPQIPQSAK
;
A
#
# COMPACT_ATOMS: atom_id res chain seq x y z
N MET A 1 34.90 -35.39 -33.21
CA MET A 1 35.36 -35.06 -31.84
C MET A 1 36.28 -33.85 -31.73
N LYS A 2 37.31 -33.64 -32.58
CA LYS A 2 38.26 -32.51 -32.42
C LYS A 2 37.68 -31.11 -32.67
N LEU A 3 36.60 -30.98 -33.43
CA LEU A 3 35.94 -29.68 -33.69
C LEU A 3 35.25 -29.14 -32.43
N GLY A 4 34.42 -29.98 -31.79
CA GLY A 4 33.73 -29.61 -30.54
C GLY A 4 34.67 -29.22 -29.41
N VAL A 5 35.87 -29.82 -29.32
CA VAL A 5 36.88 -29.42 -28.32
C VAL A 5 37.47 -28.04 -28.63
N LYS A 6 37.66 -27.69 -29.91
CA LYS A 6 38.12 -26.34 -30.30
C LYS A 6 37.06 -25.28 -30.03
N ASP A 7 35.80 -25.60 -30.31
CA ASP A 7 34.69 -24.68 -30.10
C ASP A 7 34.40 -24.49 -28.60
N PHE A 8 34.45 -25.57 -27.82
CA PHE A 8 34.38 -25.50 -26.35
C PHE A 8 35.50 -24.62 -25.77
N LYS A 9 36.74 -24.77 -26.25
CA LYS A 9 37.88 -23.99 -25.77
C LYS A 9 37.82 -22.52 -26.19
N LYS A 10 37.11 -22.18 -27.28
CA LYS A 10 36.79 -20.81 -27.65
C LYS A 10 35.70 -20.24 -26.74
N ALA A 11 34.60 -20.96 -26.58
CA ALA A 11 33.49 -20.57 -25.70
C ALA A 11 33.96 -20.34 -24.25
N TYR A 12 34.80 -21.23 -23.72
CA TYR A 12 35.35 -21.12 -22.35
C TYR A 12 36.20 -19.86 -22.13
N LYS A 13 36.80 -19.29 -23.17
CA LYS A 13 37.52 -18.00 -23.09
C LYS A 13 36.60 -16.79 -23.09
N HIS A 14 35.37 -16.96 -23.57
CA HIS A 14 34.33 -15.94 -23.58
C HIS A 14 33.44 -16.01 -22.33
N VAL A 15 33.60 -17.05 -21.51
CA VAL A 15 32.96 -17.13 -20.19
C VAL A 15 33.71 -16.20 -19.24
N ASN A 16 33.06 -15.10 -18.87
CA ASN A 16 33.54 -14.22 -17.83
C ASN A 16 32.92 -14.64 -16.50
N ILE A 17 33.74 -15.09 -15.55
CA ILE A 17 33.27 -15.60 -14.26
C ILE A 17 32.62 -14.46 -13.46
N ASP A 18 33.19 -13.25 -13.51
CA ASP A 18 32.64 -12.07 -12.84
C ASP A 18 31.20 -11.76 -13.31
N GLN A 19 30.90 -11.99 -14.59
CA GLN A 19 29.54 -11.82 -15.12
C GLN A 19 28.59 -12.93 -14.66
N ILE A 20 29.10 -14.15 -14.49
CA ILE A 20 28.33 -15.28 -13.99
C ILE A 20 28.03 -15.12 -12.50
N GLU A 21 28.95 -14.55 -11.72
CA GLU A 21 28.74 -14.20 -10.31
C GLU A 21 27.69 -13.09 -10.18
N ASN A 22 27.86 -11.98 -10.92
CA ASN A 22 26.84 -10.91 -10.93
C ASN A 22 25.45 -11.40 -11.36
N MET A 23 25.37 -12.28 -12.38
CA MET A 23 24.09 -12.85 -12.79
C MET A 23 23.50 -13.79 -11.73
N GLN A 24 24.32 -14.47 -10.93
CA GLN A 24 23.83 -15.30 -9.83
C GLN A 24 23.28 -14.42 -8.71
N ASP A 25 23.97 -13.34 -8.35
CA ASP A 25 23.51 -12.37 -7.36
C ASP A 25 22.18 -11.73 -7.81
N GLU A 26 22.09 -11.29 -9.08
CA GLU A 26 20.85 -10.76 -9.65
C GLU A 26 19.70 -11.79 -9.67
N LEU A 27 20.01 -13.07 -9.93
CA LEU A 27 19.02 -14.15 -9.88
C LEU A 27 18.54 -14.43 -8.46
N GLU A 28 19.43 -14.32 -7.47
CA GLU A 28 19.07 -14.48 -6.05
C GLU A 28 18.13 -13.37 -5.61
N ASP A 29 18.47 -12.12 -5.89
CA ASP A 29 17.61 -10.95 -5.61
C ASP A 29 16.22 -11.09 -6.26
N LEU A 30 16.18 -11.55 -7.51
CA LEU A 30 14.94 -11.70 -8.25
C LEU A 30 14.08 -12.87 -7.76
N MET A 31 14.71 -13.95 -7.27
CA MET A 31 14.01 -15.06 -6.61
C MET A 31 13.44 -14.62 -5.25
N GLU A 32 14.17 -13.82 -4.48
CA GLU A 32 13.69 -13.26 -3.22
C GLU A 32 12.46 -12.37 -3.44
N GLN A 33 12.52 -11.44 -4.40
CA GLN A 33 11.38 -10.60 -4.79
C GLN A 33 10.17 -11.44 -5.25
N ASN A 34 10.41 -12.51 -6.01
CA ASN A 34 9.33 -13.37 -6.47
C ASN A 34 8.63 -14.06 -5.29
N ASN A 35 9.40 -14.55 -4.31
CA ASN A 35 8.85 -15.16 -3.10
C ASN A 35 8.05 -14.14 -2.28
N GLU A 36 8.52 -12.91 -2.14
CA GLU A 36 7.78 -11.84 -1.47
C GLU A 36 6.45 -11.53 -2.20
N ILE A 37 6.47 -11.41 -3.53
CA ILE A 37 5.26 -11.20 -4.34
C ILE A 37 4.28 -12.36 -4.15
N GLN A 38 4.76 -13.60 -4.19
CA GLN A 38 3.92 -14.77 -3.97
C GLN A 38 3.34 -14.80 -2.55
N GLU A 39 4.10 -14.40 -1.54
CA GLU A 39 3.61 -14.29 -0.17
C GLU A 39 2.50 -13.23 -0.09
N VAL A 40 2.73 -12.03 -0.63
CA VAL A 40 1.76 -10.93 -0.61
C VAL A 40 0.49 -11.28 -1.38
N MET A 41 0.61 -11.88 -2.57
CA MET A 41 -0.53 -12.32 -3.38
C MET A 41 -1.25 -13.53 -2.77
N GLY A 42 -0.51 -14.38 -2.05
CA GLY A 42 -1.03 -15.52 -1.32
C GLY A 42 -1.69 -15.16 0.02
N ARG A 43 -1.54 -13.90 0.48
CA ARG A 43 -2.31 -13.37 1.61
C ARG A 43 -3.78 -13.27 1.20
N SER A 44 -4.50 -14.37 1.41
CA SER A 44 -5.95 -14.33 1.52
C SER A 44 -6.28 -13.60 2.81
N TYR A 45 -6.69 -12.33 2.69
CA TYR A 45 -7.57 -11.74 3.68
C TYR A 45 -8.79 -12.64 3.68
N GLY A 46 -9.11 -13.27 4.81
CA GLY A 46 -10.21 -14.25 4.96
C GLY A 46 -11.57 -13.60 4.74
N MET A 47 -11.78 -13.04 3.55
CA MET A 47 -13.01 -12.47 3.09
C MET A 47 -13.94 -13.65 2.82
N PRO A 48 -15.16 -13.63 3.36
CA PRO A 48 -16.15 -14.66 3.04
C PRO A 48 -16.36 -14.72 1.53
N GLU A 49 -16.73 -15.89 1.02
CA GLU A 49 -17.27 -15.99 -0.35
C GLU A 49 -18.59 -15.22 -0.38
N VAL A 50 -18.58 -14.05 -1.01
CA VAL A 50 -19.77 -13.21 -1.24
C VAL A 50 -20.25 -13.51 -2.66
N ASP A 51 -21.56 -13.56 -2.85
CA ASP A 51 -22.15 -13.68 -4.19
C ASP A 51 -22.04 -12.31 -4.89
N ASP A 52 -21.23 -12.24 -5.95
CA ASP A 52 -20.99 -11.01 -6.72
C ASP A 52 -22.31 -10.46 -7.29
N ASP A 53 -23.25 -11.32 -7.69
CA ASP A 53 -24.55 -10.92 -8.25
C ASP A 53 -25.45 -10.30 -7.17
N GLU A 54 -25.42 -10.84 -5.94
CA GLU A 54 -26.14 -10.29 -4.79
C GLU A 54 -25.55 -8.94 -4.37
N LEU A 55 -24.22 -8.86 -4.31
CA LEU A 55 -23.51 -7.63 -3.94
C LEU A 55 -23.75 -6.50 -4.96
N GLU A 56 -23.74 -6.82 -6.26
CA GLU A 56 -24.03 -5.83 -7.30
C GLU A 56 -25.48 -5.32 -7.20
N ALA A 57 -26.44 -6.21 -6.94
CA ALA A 57 -27.83 -5.82 -6.71
C ALA A 57 -28.02 -4.94 -5.47
N GLU A 58 -27.33 -5.23 -4.37
CA GLU A 58 -27.32 -4.39 -3.17
C GLU A 58 -26.70 -3.01 -3.45
N LEU A 59 -25.61 -2.96 -4.22
CA LEU A 59 -24.91 -1.72 -4.57
C LEU A 59 -25.75 -0.82 -5.49
N ASP A 60 -26.44 -1.41 -6.46
CA ASP A 60 -27.40 -0.70 -7.32
C ASP A 60 -28.57 -0.14 -6.49
N ALA A 61 -29.11 -0.93 -5.57
CA ALA A 61 -30.19 -0.47 -4.67
C ALA A 61 -29.73 0.68 -3.77
N LEU A 62 -28.51 0.64 -3.23
CA LEU A 62 -27.91 1.74 -2.47
C LEU A 62 -27.70 2.98 -3.34
N GLY A 63 -27.30 2.80 -4.60
CA GLY A 63 -27.14 3.88 -5.57
C GLY A 63 -28.46 4.60 -5.85
N ASP A 64 -29.54 3.83 -5.99
CA ASP A 64 -30.90 4.35 -6.14
C ASP A 64 -31.37 5.07 -4.85
N GLU A 65 -31.13 4.52 -3.66
CA GLU A 65 -31.44 5.17 -2.38
C GLU A 65 -30.70 6.52 -2.23
N LEU A 66 -29.40 6.55 -2.53
CA LEU A 66 -28.58 7.75 -2.47
C LEU A 66 -29.01 8.81 -3.51
N CYS A 67 -29.49 8.38 -4.67
CA CYS A 67 -29.98 9.28 -5.72
C CYS A 67 -31.40 9.80 -5.43
N LEU A 68 -32.17 9.13 -4.59
CA LEU A 68 -33.50 9.57 -4.15
C LEU A 68 -33.42 10.62 -3.03
N ASP A 69 -32.37 10.59 -2.21
CA ASP A 69 -31.99 11.70 -1.33
C ASP A 69 -31.26 12.79 -2.14
N GLU A 70 -32.03 13.72 -2.73
CA GLU A 70 -31.50 14.92 -3.42
C GLU A 70 -30.67 15.83 -2.49
N ASP A 71 -30.81 15.66 -1.17
CA ASP A 71 -30.03 16.36 -0.16
C ASP A 71 -28.73 15.60 0.11
N ALA A 72 -27.62 16.15 -0.40
CA ALA A 72 -26.27 15.73 -0.03
C ALA A 72 -25.90 16.10 1.43
N SER A 73 -26.86 16.11 2.35
CA SER A 73 -26.64 16.46 3.76
C SER A 73 -25.70 15.50 4.46
N TYR A 74 -25.52 14.27 3.96
CA TYR A 74 -24.48 13.36 4.41
C TYR A 74 -23.06 13.88 4.11
N LEU A 75 -22.88 14.69 3.06
CA LEU A 75 -21.62 15.37 2.78
C LEU A 75 -21.41 16.57 3.70
N ASP A 76 -22.47 17.20 4.21
CA ASP A 76 -22.32 18.30 5.16
C ASP A 76 -21.63 17.83 6.44
N ASP A 77 -21.87 16.60 6.91
CA ASP A 77 -21.19 16.04 8.08
C ASP A 77 -19.71 15.72 7.77
N ALA A 78 -19.41 15.27 6.55
CA ALA A 78 -18.04 15.05 6.08
C ALA A 78 -17.27 16.37 5.87
N VAL A 79 -17.95 17.45 5.49
CA VAL A 79 -17.39 18.80 5.36
C VAL A 79 -17.26 19.50 6.71
N ALA A 80 -18.18 19.24 7.64
CA ALA A 80 -18.13 19.68 9.03
C ALA A 80 -17.13 18.89 9.86
N ALA A 81 -16.70 17.72 9.38
CA ALA A 81 -15.68 16.92 10.02
C ALA A 81 -14.39 17.76 10.18
N PRO A 82 -13.75 17.70 11.35
CA PRO A 82 -12.50 18.39 11.55
C PRO A 82 -11.46 17.91 10.54
N SER A 83 -10.76 18.87 9.93
CA SER A 83 -9.62 18.63 9.04
C SER A 83 -8.66 17.60 9.64
N ILE A 84 -8.21 16.64 8.82
CA ILE A 84 -7.19 15.67 9.23
C ILE A 84 -5.96 16.39 9.82
N PRO A 85 -5.34 15.87 10.89
CA PRO A 85 -4.16 16.48 11.48
C PRO A 85 -3.03 16.53 10.45
N THR A 86 -2.55 17.73 10.13
CA THR A 86 -1.43 17.94 9.19
C THR A 86 -0.06 18.03 9.89
N SER A 87 -0.05 18.07 11.22
CA SER A 87 1.19 18.13 12.00
C SER A 87 1.80 16.75 12.19
N GLU A 88 3.13 16.65 12.13
CA GLU A 88 3.83 15.40 12.43
C GLU A 88 3.69 15.05 13.92
N PRO A 89 3.62 13.74 14.28
CA PRO A 89 3.48 13.30 15.66
C PRO A 89 4.64 13.79 16.54
N GLY A 90 4.33 14.47 17.65
CA GLY A 90 5.30 14.95 18.63
C GLY A 90 5.77 16.40 18.46
N MET A 91 5.18 17.17 17.53
CA MET A 91 5.41 18.61 17.41
C MET A 91 4.27 19.44 18.00
N GLU A 92 4.64 20.55 18.65
CA GLU A 92 3.70 21.55 19.13
C GLU A 92 2.88 22.12 17.96
N SER A 93 1.56 22.08 18.10
CA SER A 93 0.61 22.42 17.04
C SER A 93 -0.32 23.54 17.53
N SER A 94 -0.64 24.49 16.65
CA SER A 94 -1.62 25.55 16.93
C SER A 94 -2.61 25.69 15.78
N LYS A 95 -3.89 25.88 16.11
CA LYS A 95 -4.96 26.18 15.14
C LYS A 95 -5.41 27.62 15.37
N GLY A 96 -4.78 28.55 14.64
CA GLY A 96 -4.88 29.98 14.94
C GLY A 96 -4.17 30.32 16.25
N ASP A 97 -4.83 31.08 17.14
CA ASP A 97 -4.31 31.44 18.48
C ASP A 97 -4.58 30.37 19.56
N VAL A 98 -5.16 29.22 19.20
CA VAL A 98 -5.47 28.14 20.15
C VAL A 98 -4.40 27.04 20.08
N PRO A 99 -3.67 26.75 21.18
CA PRO A 99 -2.77 25.61 21.23
C PRO A 99 -3.58 24.32 21.20
N VAL A 100 -3.22 23.41 20.29
CA VAL A 100 -3.86 22.11 20.12
C VAL A 100 -2.89 20.97 20.43
N ASP A 101 -3.41 19.82 20.82
CA ASP A 101 -2.65 18.59 21.04
C ASP A 101 -2.40 17.84 19.72
N GLU A 102 -1.77 16.66 19.80
CA GLU A 102 -1.39 15.83 18.64
C GLU A 102 -2.60 15.34 17.82
N PHE A 103 -3.80 15.38 18.39
CA PHE A 103 -5.06 15.03 17.72
C PHE A 103 -5.78 16.26 17.17
N GLY A 104 -5.18 17.45 17.28
CA GLY A 104 -5.78 18.72 16.86
C GLY A 104 -6.89 19.19 17.79
N LEU A 105 -7.01 18.63 19.00
CA LEU A 105 -7.97 19.04 20.03
C LEU A 105 -7.36 20.17 20.86
N PRO A 106 -8.14 21.16 21.34
CA PRO A 106 -7.62 22.22 22.20
C PRO A 106 -6.95 21.65 23.46
N GLN A 107 -5.76 22.15 23.80
CA GLN A 107 -5.06 21.72 25.01
C GLN A 107 -5.90 22.07 26.24
N ILE A 108 -6.46 21.05 26.91
CA ILE A 108 -7.15 21.25 28.18
C ILE A 108 -6.12 21.68 29.24
N PRO A 109 -6.43 22.66 30.10
CA PRO A 109 -5.55 22.99 31.22
C PRO A 109 -5.45 21.73 32.08
N GLN A 110 -4.24 21.17 32.19
CA GLN A 110 -3.97 20.11 33.15
C GLN A 110 -4.34 20.68 34.52
N SER A 111 -5.49 20.25 35.06
CA SER A 111 -5.97 20.73 36.34
C SER A 111 -4.86 20.53 37.35
N ALA A 112 -4.39 21.66 37.89
CA ALA A 112 -3.32 21.70 38.85
C ALA A 112 -3.68 20.77 40.01
N LYS A 113 -2.75 19.86 40.32
CA LYS A 113 -2.81 19.00 41.49
C LYS A 113 -2.76 19.82 42.78
#